data_AF-A0A7N5KQ28-F1
#
_entry.id   AF-A0A7N5KQ28-F1
#
_cell.length_a   1.000
_cell.length_b   1.000
_cell.length_c   1.000
_cell.angle_alpha   90.00
_cell.angle_beta   90.00
_cell.angle_gamma   90.00
#
_symmetry.space_group_name_H-M   'P 1'
#
loop_
_entity.id
_entity.type
_entity.pdbx_description
1 polymer ?
#
loop_
_entity_poly.entity_id
_entity_poly.type
_entity_poly.pdbx_seq_one_letter_code
_entity_poly.pdbx_strand_id
1 'polypeptide(L)'
;MGAPSSAGSGGRGGRREGARMAGRRGAFIVLEGVDRAGKSTQSRKLVAALCAAGHRAELLRFPERSTEIGKLLSSYLEKKSEVEDHSVHLLFSANRWEQVPLIKKKLSQGITLVVDRYAFSGVAFTSAKENFSLDWCKQPDVGLPKPDLVVFLQLRLAEAARRGEFGRERYENGNFQERALHRFHQLMADETLNWKCRWRTRRGTLVYGRVTGRACTFLCARHMCGRTCPYTTPSRDHRPQPPCCAFRPQDVLCP
;
A
#
# COMPACT_ATOMS: atom_id res chain seq x y z
N MET A 1 65.29 9.96 -40.03
CA MET A 1 64.82 10.31 -38.67
C MET A 1 63.66 11.26 -38.83
N GLY A 2 62.44 10.72 -38.77
CA GLY A 2 61.20 11.47 -38.99
C GLY A 2 60.62 11.94 -37.66
N ALA A 3 60.10 13.16 -37.65
CA ALA A 3 59.16 13.62 -36.64
C ALA A 3 58.08 14.45 -37.34
N PRO A 4 56.82 14.01 -37.32
CA PRO A 4 55.69 14.90 -37.45
C PRO A 4 55.10 15.18 -36.07
N SER A 5 54.91 16.47 -35.82
CA SER A 5 54.08 17.05 -34.78
C SER A 5 52.62 16.59 -34.92
N SER A 6 52.05 16.00 -33.87
CA SER A 6 50.61 15.75 -33.75
C SER A 6 50.07 16.43 -32.49
N ALA A 7 49.24 17.45 -32.71
CA ALA A 7 48.43 18.11 -31.70
C ALA A 7 47.22 17.20 -31.38
N GLY A 8 47.17 16.65 -30.18
CA GLY A 8 46.01 15.92 -29.66
C GLY A 8 45.07 16.85 -28.91
N SER A 9 44.06 17.38 -29.57
CA SER A 9 42.92 18.06 -28.93
C SER A 9 41.92 17.02 -28.40
N GLY A 10 42.20 16.48 -27.21
CA GLY A 10 41.28 15.61 -26.49
C GLY A 10 40.08 16.39 -25.95
N GLY A 11 38.96 16.35 -26.67
CA GLY A 11 37.68 16.90 -26.24
C GLY A 11 37.23 16.35 -24.89
N ARG A 12 37.22 17.21 -23.87
CA ARG A 12 36.57 16.95 -22.57
C ARG A 12 35.05 17.12 -22.73
N GLY A 13 34.40 16.13 -23.32
CA GLY A 13 32.96 16.09 -23.49
C GLY A 13 32.41 14.70 -23.22
N GLY A 14 32.33 14.29 -21.95
CA GLY A 14 31.76 13.00 -21.61
C GLY A 14 32.13 12.53 -20.22
N ARG A 15 31.40 13.02 -19.21
CA ARG A 15 31.19 12.37 -17.90
C ARG A 15 30.32 13.27 -17.01
N ARG A 16 29.05 13.45 -17.38
CA ARG A 16 28.01 13.98 -16.46
C ARG A 16 26.67 13.23 -16.56
N GLU A 17 26.67 11.96 -16.98
CA GLU A 17 25.49 11.09 -16.93
C GLU A 17 25.61 9.95 -15.90
N GLY A 18 26.66 9.97 -15.07
CA GLY A 18 26.97 8.91 -14.09
C GLY A 18 26.50 9.16 -12.67
N ALA A 19 25.90 10.30 -12.35
CA ALA A 19 25.33 10.54 -11.02
C ALA A 19 23.91 9.95 -10.93
N ARG A 20 23.74 8.65 -11.19
CA ARG A 20 22.50 7.93 -10.90
C ARG A 20 22.31 7.91 -9.39
N MET A 21 21.50 8.85 -8.89
CA MET A 21 20.71 8.82 -7.67
C MET A 21 21.22 7.81 -6.63
N ALA A 22 21.94 8.29 -5.60
CA ALA A 22 22.07 7.54 -4.35
C ALA A 22 20.67 7.02 -3.96
N GLY A 23 20.49 5.70 -4.04
CA GLY A 23 19.18 5.07 -4.23
C GLY A 23 18.26 5.33 -3.05
N ARG A 24 17.26 6.20 -3.25
CA ARG A 24 16.21 6.40 -2.25
C ARG A 24 15.46 5.08 -2.07
N ARG A 25 15.25 4.66 -0.81
CA ARG A 25 14.45 3.46 -0.53
C ARG A 25 13.04 3.58 -1.13
N GLY A 26 12.46 2.45 -1.51
CA GLY A 26 11.07 2.37 -1.94
C GLY A 26 10.11 2.79 -0.82
N ALA A 27 8.89 3.15 -1.20
CA ALA A 27 7.84 3.44 -0.22
C ALA A 27 7.17 2.15 0.27
N PHE A 28 6.72 2.16 1.52
CA PHE A 28 5.93 1.10 2.11
C PHE A 28 4.49 1.57 2.30
N ILE A 29 3.58 1.14 1.43
CA ILE A 29 2.20 1.61 1.35
C ILE A 29 1.27 0.48 1.76
N VAL A 30 0.47 0.67 2.80
CA VAL A 30 -0.49 -0.32 3.28
C VAL A 30 -1.91 0.12 2.94
N LEU A 31 -2.73 -0.82 2.46
CA LEU A 31 -4.16 -0.65 2.26
C LEU A 31 -4.91 -1.46 3.32
N GLU A 32 -5.70 -0.75 4.12
CA GLU A 32 -6.55 -1.31 5.18
C GLU A 32 -8.03 -1.02 4.90
N GLY A 33 -8.90 -1.70 5.65
CA GLY A 33 -10.35 -1.55 5.52
C GLY A 33 -11.09 -2.83 5.88
N VAL A 34 -12.40 -2.70 6.07
CA VAL A 34 -13.32 -3.83 6.27
C VAL A 34 -13.28 -4.81 5.11
N ASP A 35 -13.78 -6.02 5.33
CA ASP A 35 -13.86 -7.03 4.27
C ASP A 35 -14.67 -6.49 3.09
N ARG A 36 -14.22 -6.82 1.87
CA ARG A 36 -14.86 -6.41 0.60
C ARG A 36 -14.90 -4.90 0.31
N ALA A 37 -14.14 -4.11 1.08
CA ALA A 37 -13.83 -2.72 0.74
C ALA A 37 -13.14 -2.56 -0.63
N GLY A 38 -12.60 -3.65 -1.19
CA GLY A 38 -11.94 -3.68 -2.51
C GLY A 38 -10.43 -3.56 -2.42
N LYS A 39 -9.84 -3.81 -1.25
CA LYS A 39 -8.39 -3.69 -0.98
C LYS A 39 -7.56 -4.43 -2.03
N SER A 40 -7.78 -5.74 -2.22
CA SER A 40 -7.03 -6.54 -3.19
C SER A 40 -7.10 -6.01 -4.63
N THR A 41 -8.27 -5.53 -5.05
CA THR A 41 -8.44 -4.92 -6.37
C THR A 41 -7.67 -3.60 -6.46
N GLN A 42 -7.74 -2.75 -5.44
CA GLN A 42 -7.03 -1.48 -5.43
C GLN A 42 -5.52 -1.64 -5.31
N SER A 43 -5.02 -2.59 -4.52
CA SER A 43 -3.59 -2.86 -4.38
C SER A 43 -2.99 -3.31 -5.71
N ARG A 44 -3.64 -4.26 -6.42
CA ARG A 44 -3.20 -4.70 -7.76
C ARG A 44 -3.18 -3.56 -8.76
N LYS A 45 -4.25 -2.79 -8.79
CA LYS A 45 -4.39 -1.64 -9.70
C LYS A 45 -3.37 -0.54 -9.40
N LEU A 46 -3.07 -0.29 -8.12
CA LEU A 46 -2.04 0.66 -7.72
C LEU A 46 -0.66 0.22 -8.17
N VAL A 47 -0.29 -1.05 -7.95
CA VAL A 47 0.99 -1.59 -8.43
C VAL A 47 1.11 -1.45 -9.95
N ALA A 48 0.08 -1.86 -10.70
CA ALA A 48 0.08 -1.74 -12.16
C ALA A 48 0.29 -0.29 -12.63
N ALA A 49 -0.40 0.66 -11.99
CA ALA A 49 -0.24 2.08 -12.32
C ALA A 49 1.14 2.64 -11.97
N LEU A 50 1.73 2.23 -10.84
CA LEU A 50 3.08 2.63 -10.46
C LEU A 50 4.12 2.11 -11.46
N CYS A 51 3.99 0.85 -11.88
CA CYS A 51 4.84 0.25 -12.90
C CYS A 51 4.68 0.95 -14.25
N ALA A 52 3.45 1.26 -14.67
CA ALA A 52 3.17 2.01 -15.90
C ALA A 52 3.76 3.43 -15.88
N ALA A 53 3.89 4.03 -14.69
CA ALA A 53 4.54 5.32 -14.48
C ALA A 53 6.09 5.23 -14.33
N GLY A 54 6.69 4.05 -14.56
CA GLY A 54 8.14 3.85 -14.50
C GLY A 54 8.72 3.61 -13.10
N HIS A 55 7.88 3.43 -12.08
CA HIS A 55 8.33 3.07 -10.74
C HIS A 55 8.44 1.55 -10.57
N ARG A 56 9.43 1.08 -9.80
CA ARG A 56 9.50 -0.32 -9.38
C ARG A 56 8.55 -0.53 -8.22
N ALA A 57 7.49 -1.32 -8.42
CA ALA A 57 6.52 -1.62 -7.38
C ALA A 57 6.16 -3.12 -7.36
N GLU A 58 5.97 -3.67 -6.16
CA GLU A 58 5.55 -5.06 -5.95
C GLU A 58 4.36 -5.12 -4.97
N LEU A 59 3.55 -6.16 -5.11
CA LEU A 59 2.39 -6.43 -4.26
C LEU A 59 2.77 -7.44 -3.17
N LEU A 60 2.41 -7.16 -1.93
CA LEU A 60 2.36 -8.13 -0.83
C LEU A 60 0.95 -8.19 -0.25
N ARG A 61 0.62 -9.28 0.44
CA ARG A 61 -0.66 -9.45 1.16
C ARG A 61 -0.43 -10.17 2.48
N PHE A 62 -1.18 -9.78 3.51
CA PHE A 62 -1.27 -10.55 4.75
C PHE A 62 -2.70 -11.07 5.01
N PRO A 63 -2.86 -12.31 5.53
CA PRO A 63 -1.80 -13.28 5.76
C PRO A 63 -1.18 -13.77 4.44
N GLU A 64 0.12 -14.03 4.46
CA GLU A 64 0.84 -14.70 3.38
C GLU A 64 0.61 -16.20 3.55
N ARG A 65 -0.29 -16.76 2.74
CA ARG A 65 -0.84 -18.11 2.94
C ARG A 65 0.06 -19.23 2.42
N SER A 66 1.13 -18.91 1.70
CA SER A 66 2.03 -19.91 1.10
C SER A 66 2.99 -20.56 2.10
N THR A 67 3.33 -19.87 3.19
CA THR A 67 4.23 -20.39 4.24
C THR A 67 3.53 -21.41 5.15
N GLU A 68 4.30 -22.13 5.97
CA GLU A 68 3.79 -23.09 6.95
C GLU A 68 2.81 -22.43 7.93
N ILE A 69 3.17 -21.27 8.48
CA ILE A 69 2.27 -20.45 9.32
C ILE A 69 1.07 -19.98 8.49
N GLY A 70 1.31 -19.55 7.25
CA GLY A 70 0.27 -19.15 6.31
C GLY A 70 -0.80 -20.23 6.06
N LYS A 71 -0.39 -21.49 5.93
CA LYS A 71 -1.29 -22.64 5.74
C LYS A 71 -2.18 -22.87 6.97
N LEU A 72 -1.61 -22.78 8.18
CA LEU A 72 -2.38 -22.86 9.43
C LEU A 72 -3.44 -21.74 9.51
N LEU A 73 -3.04 -20.50 9.16
CA LEU A 73 -3.94 -19.36 9.12
C LEU A 73 -5.03 -19.53 8.05
N SER A 74 -4.73 -20.09 6.87
CA SER A 74 -5.72 -20.36 5.83
C SER A 74 -6.75 -21.38 6.31
N SER A 75 -6.31 -22.49 6.90
CA SER A 75 -7.20 -23.51 7.48
C SER A 75 -8.12 -22.93 8.55
N TYR A 76 -7.58 -22.07 9.42
CA TYR A 76 -8.37 -21.37 10.43
C TYR A 76 -9.41 -20.42 9.82
N LEU A 77 -9.03 -19.60 8.84
CA LEU A 77 -9.93 -18.63 8.18
C LEU A 77 -11.02 -19.33 7.36
N GLU A 78 -10.70 -20.49 6.78
CA GLU A 78 -11.64 -21.35 6.04
C GLU A 78 -12.52 -22.20 6.96
N LYS A 79 -12.41 -22.05 8.28
CA LYS A 79 -13.17 -22.82 9.28
C LYS A 79 -12.91 -24.34 9.23
N LYS A 80 -11.75 -24.75 8.68
CA LYS A 80 -11.32 -26.16 8.62
C LYS A 80 -10.61 -26.62 9.89
N SER A 81 -10.11 -25.69 10.69
CA SER A 81 -9.50 -25.94 11.98
C SER A 81 -9.88 -24.87 12.98
N GLU A 82 -10.05 -25.26 14.24
CA GLU A 82 -10.14 -24.34 15.37
C GLU A 82 -8.76 -24.11 15.96
N VAL A 83 -8.48 -22.86 16.30
CA VAL A 83 -7.25 -22.43 16.96
C VAL A 83 -7.66 -21.43 18.01
N GLU A 84 -7.08 -21.56 19.20
CA GLU A 84 -7.32 -20.64 20.31
C GLU A 84 -6.97 -19.19 19.90
N ASP A 85 -7.75 -18.22 20.39
CA ASP A 85 -7.75 -16.85 19.88
C ASP A 85 -6.44 -16.08 20.13
N HIS A 86 -5.77 -16.32 21.26
CA HIS A 86 -4.45 -15.75 21.51
C HIS A 86 -3.40 -16.40 20.60
N SER A 87 -3.43 -17.73 20.47
CA SER A 87 -2.52 -18.48 19.60
C SER A 87 -2.62 -18.02 18.14
N VAL A 88 -3.83 -17.93 17.58
CA VAL A 88 -4.01 -17.50 16.19
C VAL A 88 -3.63 -16.04 15.97
N HIS A 89 -3.84 -15.16 16.96
CA HIS A 89 -3.38 -13.78 16.89
C HIS A 89 -1.85 -13.69 16.77
N LEU A 90 -1.14 -14.47 17.59
CA LEU A 90 0.32 -14.56 17.53
C LEU A 90 0.81 -15.16 16.20
N LEU A 91 0.12 -16.16 15.65
CA LEU A 91 0.43 -16.70 14.32
C LEU A 91 0.29 -15.63 13.21
N PHE A 92 -0.75 -14.79 13.26
CA PHE A 92 -0.88 -13.67 12.33
C PHE A 92 0.30 -12.69 12.44
N SER A 93 0.78 -12.41 13.65
CA SER A 93 1.96 -11.56 13.85
C SER A 93 3.25 -12.23 13.36
N ALA A 94 3.47 -13.50 13.70
CA ALA A 94 4.61 -14.28 13.23
C ALA A 94 4.69 -14.32 11.70
N ASN A 95 3.54 -14.48 11.02
CA ASN A 95 3.45 -14.44 9.56
C ASN A 95 3.87 -13.09 8.94
N ARG A 96 3.75 -11.97 9.67
CA ARG A 96 4.33 -10.69 9.25
C ARG A 96 5.83 -10.64 9.48
N TRP A 97 6.28 -11.10 10.66
CA TRP A 97 7.68 -11.11 11.04
C TRP A 97 8.56 -11.94 10.10
N GLU A 98 8.10 -13.11 9.66
CA GLU A 98 8.84 -13.94 8.69
C GLU A 98 9.09 -13.23 7.34
N GLN A 99 8.23 -12.26 6.97
CA GLN A 99 8.38 -11.47 5.74
C GLN A 99 9.23 -10.20 5.91
N VAL A 100 9.59 -9.82 7.15
CA VAL A 100 10.35 -8.58 7.41
C VAL A 100 11.70 -8.52 6.68
N PRO A 101 12.52 -9.60 6.61
CA PRO A 101 13.77 -9.57 5.86
C PRO A 101 13.56 -9.25 4.38
N LEU A 102 12.53 -9.84 3.76
CA LEU A 102 12.16 -9.56 2.37
C LEU A 102 11.71 -8.11 2.19
N ILE A 103 10.83 -7.63 3.07
CA ILE A 103 10.31 -6.25 3.04
C ILE A 103 11.47 -5.26 3.11
N LYS A 104 12.37 -5.40 4.10
CA LYS A 104 13.52 -4.52 4.28
C LYS A 104 14.45 -4.53 3.05
N LYS A 105 14.73 -5.72 2.49
CA LYS A 105 15.56 -5.89 1.28
C LYS A 105 14.94 -5.20 0.06
N LYS A 106 13.65 -5.39 -0.20
CA LYS A 106 12.97 -4.80 -1.35
C LYS A 106 12.91 -3.27 -1.26
N LEU A 107 12.58 -2.75 -0.07
CA LEU A 107 12.56 -1.32 0.17
C LEU A 107 13.96 -0.71 -0.01
N SER A 108 15.03 -1.32 0.53
CA SER A 108 16.39 -0.79 0.36
C SER A 108 16.86 -0.81 -1.09
N GLN A 109 16.37 -1.75 -1.90
CA GLN A 109 16.60 -1.80 -3.35
C GLN A 109 15.83 -0.73 -4.15
N GLY A 110 15.04 0.14 -3.50
CA GLY A 110 14.24 1.16 -4.17
C GLY A 110 12.89 0.65 -4.70
N ILE A 111 12.49 -0.58 -4.36
CA ILE A 111 11.21 -1.16 -4.79
C ILE A 111 10.12 -0.70 -3.82
N THR A 112 9.08 -0.05 -4.33
CA THR A 112 7.90 0.31 -3.55
C THR A 112 7.06 -0.94 -3.29
N LEU A 113 6.64 -1.15 -2.05
CA LEU A 113 5.79 -2.26 -1.68
C LEU A 113 4.39 -1.72 -1.39
N VAL A 114 3.41 -2.25 -2.12
CA VAL A 114 1.98 -2.04 -1.86
C VAL A 114 1.48 -3.28 -1.14
N VAL A 115 0.93 -3.12 0.06
CA VAL A 115 0.53 -4.22 0.92
C VAL A 115 -0.98 -4.22 1.14
N ASP A 116 -1.62 -5.33 0.82
CA ASP A 116 -3.03 -5.61 1.14
C ASP A 116 -3.12 -6.20 2.56
N ARG A 117 -3.56 -5.37 3.53
CA ARG A 117 -3.56 -5.62 4.99
C ARG A 117 -2.19 -5.71 5.64
N TYR A 118 -2.11 -5.33 6.91
CA TYR A 118 -0.91 -5.43 7.72
C TYR A 118 -1.27 -5.60 9.21
N ALA A 119 -0.41 -5.12 10.12
CA ALA A 119 -0.62 -5.17 11.57
C ALA A 119 -1.98 -4.60 12.02
N PHE A 120 -2.49 -3.57 11.35
CA PHE A 120 -3.76 -2.93 11.73
C PHE A 120 -4.95 -3.88 11.60
N SER A 121 -5.01 -4.69 10.53
CA SER A 121 -5.99 -5.78 10.42
C SER A 121 -5.83 -6.80 11.56
N GLY A 122 -4.59 -7.17 11.93
CA GLY A 122 -4.34 -8.09 13.04
C GLY A 122 -4.91 -7.58 14.37
N VAL A 123 -4.64 -6.32 14.70
CA VAL A 123 -5.13 -5.67 15.92
C VAL A 123 -6.65 -5.51 15.89
N ALA A 124 -7.21 -4.98 14.80
CA ALA A 124 -8.63 -4.66 14.71
C ALA A 124 -9.52 -5.90 14.75
N PHE A 125 -9.10 -7.01 14.12
CA PHE A 125 -9.90 -8.24 14.09
C PHE A 125 -9.84 -8.98 15.43
N THR A 126 -8.68 -9.10 16.06
CA THR A 126 -8.59 -9.80 17.37
C THR A 126 -9.26 -8.99 18.48
N SER A 127 -9.02 -7.68 18.56
CA SER A 127 -9.69 -6.83 19.57
C SER A 127 -11.20 -6.63 19.36
N ALA A 128 -11.74 -7.07 18.22
CA ALA A 128 -13.18 -7.16 17.99
C ALA A 128 -13.83 -8.41 18.64
N LYS A 129 -13.02 -9.32 19.19
CA LYS A 129 -13.46 -10.41 20.06
C LYS A 129 -13.57 -9.94 21.51
N GLU A 130 -14.25 -10.71 22.34
CA GLU A 130 -14.41 -10.40 23.76
C GLU A 130 -13.09 -10.62 24.51
N ASN A 131 -12.85 -9.83 25.56
CA ASN A 131 -11.67 -9.93 26.43
C ASN A 131 -10.30 -9.65 25.79
N PHE A 132 -10.25 -9.06 24.59
CA PHE A 132 -9.01 -8.62 23.95
C PHE A 132 -8.84 -7.10 24.01
N SER A 133 -7.82 -6.64 24.72
CA SER A 133 -7.46 -5.22 24.74
C SER A 133 -6.71 -4.83 23.47
N LEU A 134 -6.90 -3.58 23.01
CA LEU A 134 -6.13 -3.03 21.89
C LEU A 134 -4.63 -3.05 22.17
N ASP A 135 -4.23 -2.76 23.41
CA ASP A 135 -2.82 -2.71 23.80
C ASP A 135 -2.15 -4.08 23.64
N TRP A 136 -2.75 -5.14 24.21
CA TRP A 136 -2.23 -6.49 24.08
C TRP A 136 -2.10 -6.91 22.61
N CYS A 137 -3.11 -6.61 21.80
CA CYS A 137 -3.09 -6.94 20.37
C CYS A 137 -2.01 -6.18 19.58
N LYS A 138 -1.54 -5.01 20.05
CA LYS A 138 -0.49 -4.23 19.38
C LYS A 138 0.91 -4.79 19.67
N GLN A 139 1.13 -5.34 20.87
CA GLN A 139 2.47 -5.71 21.34
C GLN A 139 3.24 -6.64 20.39
N PRO A 140 2.66 -7.71 19.83
CA PRO A 140 3.41 -8.63 18.96
C PRO A 140 3.96 -7.97 17.69
N ASP A 141 3.33 -6.89 17.22
CA ASP A 141 3.70 -6.19 16.00
C ASP A 141 4.60 -4.95 16.22
N VAL A 142 4.91 -4.62 17.49
CA VAL A 142 5.82 -3.52 17.81
C VAL A 142 7.22 -3.82 17.26
N GLY A 143 7.74 -2.94 16.42
CA GLY A 143 9.05 -3.10 15.76
C GLY A 143 8.97 -3.56 14.30
N LEU A 144 7.78 -3.90 13.78
CA LEU A 144 7.60 -4.13 12.35
C LEU A 144 7.96 -2.89 11.52
N PRO A 145 8.39 -3.05 10.25
CA PRO A 145 8.57 -1.94 9.33
C PRO A 145 7.36 -0.99 9.31
N LYS A 146 7.58 0.27 9.70
CA LYS A 146 6.51 1.26 9.77
C LYS A 146 6.09 1.68 8.34
N PRO A 147 4.79 1.63 8.00
CA PRO A 147 4.30 2.13 6.72
C PRO A 147 4.54 3.63 6.56
N ASP A 148 4.88 4.03 5.34
CA ASP A 148 5.01 5.44 4.95
C ASP A 148 3.64 6.09 4.69
N LEU A 149 2.66 5.26 4.34
CA LEU A 149 1.28 5.65 4.06
C LEU A 149 0.36 4.48 4.41
N VAL A 150 -0.70 4.76 5.16
CA VAL A 150 -1.78 3.81 5.39
C VAL A 150 -3.07 4.36 4.80
N VAL A 151 -3.60 3.67 3.79
CA VAL A 151 -4.85 4.06 3.12
C VAL A 151 -5.97 3.21 3.69
N PHE A 152 -6.93 3.86 4.36
CA PHE A 152 -8.12 3.18 4.86
C PHE A 152 -9.25 3.29 3.83
N LEU A 153 -9.66 2.15 3.27
CA LEU A 153 -10.75 2.04 2.33
C LEU A 153 -12.06 1.94 3.12
N GLN A 154 -12.73 3.07 3.27
CA GLN A 154 -14.03 3.11 3.92
C GLN A 154 -15.12 2.61 2.95
N LEU A 155 -15.97 1.71 3.44
CA LEU A 155 -17.15 1.23 2.71
C LEU A 155 -18.25 1.02 3.72
N ARG A 156 -19.49 1.37 3.37
CA ARG A 156 -20.64 1.06 4.23
C ARG A 156 -20.79 -0.46 4.31
N LEU A 157 -20.98 -1.02 5.50
CA LEU A 157 -21.10 -2.48 5.68
C LEU A 157 -22.20 -3.09 4.81
N ALA A 158 -23.33 -2.40 4.67
CA ALA A 158 -24.42 -2.80 3.76
C ALA A 158 -23.98 -2.89 2.29
N GLU A 159 -23.06 -2.06 1.83
CA GLU A 159 -22.50 -2.13 0.48
C GLU A 159 -21.44 -3.23 0.36
N ALA A 160 -20.69 -3.50 1.43
CA ALA A 160 -19.71 -4.59 1.48
C ALA A 160 -20.40 -5.96 1.38
N ALA A 161 -21.50 -6.15 2.09
CA ALA A 161 -22.30 -7.37 2.09
C ALA A 161 -22.91 -7.68 0.71
N ARG A 162 -23.23 -6.66 -0.09
CA ARG A 162 -23.77 -6.82 -1.46
C ARG A 162 -22.75 -7.28 -2.50
N ARG A 163 -21.46 -7.35 -2.16
CA ARG A 163 -20.39 -7.68 -3.12
C ARG A 163 -19.95 -9.13 -2.96
N GLY A 164 -20.38 -10.05 -3.83
CA GLY A 164 -19.90 -11.44 -3.87
C GLY A 164 -20.41 -12.35 -2.75
N GLU A 165 -19.74 -13.48 -2.52
CA GLU A 165 -20.21 -14.60 -1.66
C GLU A 165 -19.94 -14.39 -0.15
N PHE A 166 -20.65 -13.48 0.53
CA PHE A 166 -20.32 -13.05 1.93
C PHE A 166 -20.61 -14.18 2.91
N GLY A 167 -19.62 -14.54 3.72
CA GLY A 167 -19.79 -15.53 4.80
C GLY A 167 -18.93 -16.79 4.65
N ARG A 168 -18.10 -16.90 3.60
CA ARG A 168 -17.25 -18.08 3.39
C ARG A 168 -16.13 -18.14 4.43
N GLU A 169 -15.46 -17.03 4.69
CA GLU A 169 -14.39 -16.97 5.70
C GLU A 169 -14.94 -16.64 7.11
N ARG A 170 -14.17 -17.01 8.14
CA ARG A 170 -14.54 -16.93 9.57
C ARG A 170 -15.09 -15.57 10.01
N TYR A 171 -14.54 -14.48 9.50
CA TYR A 171 -14.86 -13.12 9.94
C TYR A 171 -15.83 -12.36 9.02
N GLU A 172 -16.33 -13.00 7.96
CA GLU A 172 -17.30 -12.39 7.04
C GLU A 172 -18.72 -12.40 7.61
N ASN A 173 -18.93 -11.75 8.77
CA ASN A 173 -20.25 -11.53 9.35
C ASN A 173 -20.43 -10.05 9.74
N GLY A 174 -21.65 -9.52 9.60
CA GLY A 174 -21.93 -8.08 9.72
C GLY A 174 -21.56 -7.50 11.09
N ASN A 175 -22.02 -8.15 12.17
CA ASN A 175 -21.79 -7.68 13.54
C ASN A 175 -20.30 -7.65 13.88
N PHE A 176 -19.54 -8.67 13.48
CA PHE A 176 -18.09 -8.69 13.69
C PHE A 176 -17.38 -7.60 12.89
N GLN A 177 -17.77 -7.38 11.63
CA GLN A 177 -17.19 -6.33 10.80
C GLN A 177 -17.48 -4.93 11.35
N GLU A 178 -18.63 -4.73 12.00
CA GLU A 178 -18.95 -3.49 12.71
C GLU A 178 -18.03 -3.27 13.91
N ARG A 179 -17.83 -4.30 14.74
CA ARG A 179 -16.87 -4.24 15.85
C ARG A 179 -15.45 -3.96 15.36
N ALA A 180 -15.00 -4.67 14.32
CA ALA A 180 -13.68 -4.46 13.72
C ALA A 180 -13.53 -3.05 13.14
N LEU A 181 -14.57 -2.49 12.50
CA LEU A 181 -14.57 -1.10 12.01
C LEU A 181 -14.40 -0.10 13.16
N HIS A 182 -15.09 -0.30 14.28
CA HIS A 182 -14.91 0.53 15.47
C HIS A 182 -13.47 0.47 15.98
N ARG A 183 -12.84 -0.72 16.01
CA ARG A 183 -11.42 -0.87 16.38
C ARG A 183 -10.49 -0.15 15.40
N PHE A 184 -10.75 -0.20 14.10
CA PHE A 184 -9.99 0.57 13.13
C PHE A 184 -10.09 2.08 13.37
N HIS A 185 -11.27 2.60 13.75
CA HIS A 185 -11.41 4.02 14.12
C HIS A 185 -10.55 4.40 15.32
N GLN A 186 -10.45 3.52 16.33
CA GLN A 186 -9.54 3.73 17.46
C GLN A 186 -8.06 3.74 17.01
N LEU A 187 -7.66 2.86 16.09
CA LEU A 187 -6.29 2.83 15.55
C LEU A 187 -5.95 4.05 14.67
N MET A 188 -6.94 4.62 13.98
CA MET A 188 -6.77 5.81 13.16
C MET A 188 -6.52 7.09 13.97
N ALA A 189 -6.74 7.07 15.28
CA ALA A 189 -6.40 8.18 16.19
C ALA A 189 -4.90 8.29 16.48
N ASP A 190 -4.09 7.30 16.10
CA ASP A 190 -2.63 7.33 16.27
C ASP A 190 -1.98 8.31 15.27
N GLU A 191 -1.62 9.50 15.76
CA GLU A 191 -1.00 10.57 14.96
C GLU A 191 0.41 10.24 14.49
N THR A 192 1.06 9.21 15.05
CA THR A 192 2.39 8.82 14.61
C THR A 192 2.35 8.18 13.22
N LEU A 193 1.19 7.73 12.76
CA LEU A 193 0.98 7.07 11.48
C LEU A 193 0.35 8.01 10.45
N ASN A 194 0.83 7.95 9.21
CA ASN A 194 0.28 8.72 8.11
C ASN A 194 -0.99 8.05 7.55
N TRP A 195 -2.06 8.08 8.33
CA TRP A 195 -3.38 7.63 7.90
C TRP A 195 -3.96 8.58 6.85
N LYS A 196 -4.49 8.01 5.78
CA LYS A 196 -5.36 8.69 4.82
C LYS A 196 -6.69 7.95 4.79
N CYS A 197 -7.58 8.36 5.68
CA CYS A 197 -8.98 7.94 5.69
C CYS A 197 -9.74 8.78 4.67
N ARG A 198 -9.85 8.28 3.44
CA ARG A 198 -10.71 8.94 2.46
C ARG A 198 -11.07 7.94 1.38
N TRP A 199 -12.20 7.25 1.54
CA TRP A 199 -12.91 6.73 0.37
C TRP A 199 -14.40 6.55 0.68
N ARG A 200 -15.26 7.41 0.14
CA ARG A 200 -16.72 7.21 0.16
C ARG A 200 -17.12 6.89 -1.26
N THR A 201 -17.72 5.72 -1.48
CA THR A 201 -18.37 5.35 -2.73
C THR A 201 -19.48 6.37 -3.03
N ARG A 202 -19.25 7.31 -3.96
CA ARG A 202 -20.39 7.95 -4.65
C ARG A 202 -20.84 6.93 -5.70
N ARG A 203 -21.93 6.22 -5.43
CA ARG A 203 -22.62 5.28 -6.34
C ARG A 203 -21.90 3.95 -6.63
N GLY A 204 -21.37 3.26 -5.60
CA GLY A 204 -20.94 1.86 -5.74
C GLY A 204 -19.64 1.60 -6.51
N THR A 205 -19.17 2.54 -7.33
CA THR A 205 -17.89 2.44 -8.05
C THR A 205 -16.75 3.00 -7.20
N LEU A 206 -15.76 2.17 -6.87
CA LEU A 206 -14.48 2.66 -6.36
C LEU A 206 -13.79 3.44 -7.48
N VAL A 207 -13.78 4.78 -7.40
CA VAL A 207 -13.09 5.67 -8.36
C VAL A 207 -11.56 5.54 -8.24
N TYR A 208 -11.05 4.52 -8.92
CA TYR A 208 -9.63 4.17 -9.10
C TYR A 208 -8.70 5.39 -9.26
N GLY A 209 -9.05 6.37 -10.09
CA GLY A 209 -8.14 7.49 -10.45
C GLY A 209 -7.61 8.34 -9.29
N ARG A 210 -8.28 8.40 -8.14
CA ARG A 210 -7.82 9.23 -7.01
C ARG A 210 -6.94 8.50 -5.99
N VAL A 211 -7.02 7.16 -5.90
CA VAL A 211 -6.09 6.35 -5.08
C VAL A 211 -4.71 6.42 -5.70
N THR A 212 -4.64 6.19 -7.00
CA THR A 212 -3.43 6.35 -7.81
C THR A 212 -2.92 7.78 -7.74
N GLY A 213 -3.78 8.79 -7.92
CA GLY A 213 -3.38 10.19 -7.87
C GLY A 213 -2.72 10.61 -6.55
N ARG A 214 -3.22 10.15 -5.40
CA ARG A 214 -2.63 10.48 -4.08
C ARG A 214 -1.39 9.65 -3.76
N ALA A 215 -1.37 8.36 -4.11
CA ALA A 215 -0.17 7.55 -3.96
C ALA A 215 0.95 8.09 -4.86
N CYS A 216 0.64 8.47 -6.10
CA CYS A 216 1.55 9.19 -6.99
C CYS A 216 1.92 10.56 -6.42
N THR A 217 0.99 11.35 -5.87
CA THR A 217 1.32 12.64 -5.22
C THR A 217 2.27 12.45 -4.04
N PHE A 218 2.04 11.42 -3.21
CA PHE A 218 2.91 11.07 -2.09
C PHE A 218 4.29 10.62 -2.56
N LEU A 219 4.36 9.77 -3.58
CA LEU A 219 5.60 9.33 -4.19
C LEU A 219 6.34 10.48 -4.88
N CYS A 220 5.63 11.35 -5.61
CA CYS A 220 6.17 12.56 -6.21
C CYS A 220 6.69 13.51 -5.13
N ALA A 221 5.94 13.78 -4.06
CA ALA A 221 6.41 14.60 -2.94
C ALA A 221 7.67 14.01 -2.28
N ARG A 222 7.76 12.67 -2.17
CA ARG A 222 8.99 12.01 -1.74
C ARG A 222 10.12 12.20 -2.75
N HIS A 223 9.90 12.01 -4.05
CA HIS A 223 10.95 12.13 -5.07
C HIS A 223 11.39 13.59 -5.32
N MET A 224 10.52 14.57 -5.10
CA MET A 224 10.70 16.00 -5.38
C MET A 224 11.41 16.79 -4.28
N CYS A 225 11.85 16.17 -3.17
CA CYS A 225 12.70 16.86 -2.18
C CYS A 225 14.04 17.21 -2.84
N GLY A 226 14.11 18.37 -3.50
CA GLY A 226 15.22 18.85 -4.33
C GLY A 226 14.86 19.32 -5.75
N ARG A 227 13.61 19.17 -6.22
CA ARG A 227 13.16 19.73 -7.51
C ARG A 227 11.80 20.39 -7.34
N THR A 228 11.68 21.65 -7.77
CA THR A 228 10.39 22.33 -7.91
C THR A 228 9.47 21.49 -8.78
N CYS A 229 8.27 21.18 -8.29
CA CYS A 229 7.20 20.62 -9.10
C CYS A 229 6.92 21.62 -10.23
N PRO A 230 7.10 21.28 -11.52
CA PRO A 230 6.96 22.24 -12.62
C PRO A 230 5.51 22.74 -12.82
N TYR A 231 4.58 22.40 -11.93
CA TYR A 231 3.16 22.73 -12.02
C TYR A 231 2.61 23.47 -10.79
N THR A 232 3.46 24.15 -10.01
CA THR A 232 3.03 24.88 -8.80
C THR A 232 3.17 26.41 -8.85
N THR A 233 3.53 27.01 -9.98
CA THR A 233 3.47 28.47 -10.14
C THR A 233 2.24 28.91 -10.93
N PRO A 234 1.44 29.87 -10.44
CA PRO A 234 0.34 30.45 -11.21
C PRO A 234 0.92 31.51 -12.15
N SER A 235 1.20 31.16 -13.41
CA SER A 235 1.45 32.17 -14.44
C SER A 235 0.13 32.68 -14.99
N ARG A 236 -0.07 34.00 -14.89
CA ARG A 236 -1.12 34.76 -15.57
C ARG A 236 -0.95 34.63 -17.09
N ASP A 237 -1.51 33.60 -17.70
CA ASP A 237 -1.96 33.70 -19.10
C ASP A 237 -2.86 32.53 -19.53
N HIS A 238 -3.80 32.85 -20.40
CA HIS A 238 -4.90 32.01 -20.84
C HIS A 238 -4.46 30.72 -21.56
N ARG A 239 -4.63 29.55 -20.90
CA ARG A 239 -5.29 28.30 -21.36
C ARG A 239 -4.94 27.14 -20.40
N PRO A 240 -5.90 26.37 -19.88
CA PRO A 240 -5.60 25.23 -19.02
C PRO A 240 -4.99 24.09 -19.85
N GLN A 241 -3.72 23.78 -19.64
CA GLN A 241 -3.16 22.50 -20.06
C GLN A 241 -3.60 21.38 -19.10
N PRO A 242 -3.93 20.18 -19.61
CA PRO A 242 -4.29 19.05 -18.75
C PRO A 242 -3.07 18.61 -17.93
N PRO A 243 -3.22 18.27 -16.64
CA PRO A 243 -2.13 17.70 -15.87
C PRO A 243 -1.64 16.41 -16.53
N CYS A 244 -0.34 16.09 -16.45
CA CYS A 244 0.27 14.86 -16.98
C CYS A 244 -0.38 13.54 -16.50
N CYS A 245 -1.40 13.59 -15.62
CA CYS A 245 -2.19 12.46 -15.14
C CYS A 245 -3.70 12.60 -15.40
N ALA A 246 -4.14 13.52 -16.27
CA ALA A 246 -5.52 13.56 -16.74
C ALA A 246 -5.76 12.41 -17.73
N PHE A 247 -5.98 11.21 -17.20
CA PHE A 247 -6.64 10.17 -17.97
C PHE A 247 -8.00 10.70 -18.43
N ARG A 248 -8.22 10.74 -19.76
CA ARG A 248 -9.52 11.08 -20.32
C ARG A 248 -10.51 9.99 -19.88
N PRO A 249 -11.74 10.34 -19.45
CA PRO A 249 -12.75 9.35 -19.03
C PRO A 249 -13.19 8.37 -20.12
N GLN A 250 -12.67 8.48 -21.35
CA GLN A 250 -13.12 7.74 -22.53
C GLN A 250 -12.27 6.50 -22.84
N ASP A 251 -11.11 6.30 -22.20
CA ASP A 251 -10.21 5.17 -22.50
C ASP A 251 -10.52 3.90 -21.67
N VAL A 252 -11.76 3.76 -21.18
CA VAL A 252 -12.24 2.55 -20.49
C VAL A 252 -13.48 2.03 -21.20
N LEU A 253 -13.28 1.53 -22.42
CA LEU A 253 -14.14 0.49 -22.97
C LEU A 253 -13.52 -0.86 -22.58
N CYS A 254 -14.11 -1.51 -21.59
CA CYS A 254 -13.99 -2.97 -21.45
C CYS A 254 -15.21 -3.58 -22.16
N PRO A 255 -15.09 -4.70 -22.88
CA PRO A 255 -16.20 -5.63 -23.01
C PRO A 255 -16.63 -6.19 -21.64
#